data_AF-A0A6A9QCB7-F1
#
_entry.id   AF-A0A6A9QCB7-F1
#
_cell.length_a   1.000
_cell.length_b   1.000
_cell.length_c   1.000
_cell.angle_alpha   90.00
_cell.angle_beta   90.00
_cell.angle_gamma   90.00
#
_symmetry.space_group_name_H-M   'P 1'
#
loop_
_entity.id
_entity.type
_entity.pdbx_description
1 polymer ?
#
loop_
_entity_poly.entity_id
_entity_poly.type
_entity_poly.pdbx_seq_one_letter_code
_entity_poly.pdbx_strand_id
1 'polypeptide(L)' 'MKTIMIRDEVYKKLVEIKGDKSFSDVIEELIEESLSLRKKRLERYFGVLSKEDAEELMKKIKEIREKSDESISRKLSNY' A
#
# COMPACT_ATOMS: atom_id res chain seq x y z
N MET A 1 -6.88 -18.18 24.37
CA MET A 1 -8.01 -17.25 24.59
C MET A 1 -7.53 -16.06 25.40
N LYS A 2 -7.94 -14.86 25.02
CA LYS A 2 -7.71 -13.60 25.75
C LYS A 2 -9.06 -12.86 25.80
N THR A 3 -9.34 -12.16 26.89
CA THR A 3 -10.59 -11.39 27.04
C THR A 3 -10.34 -9.95 26.65
N ILE A 4 -11.21 -9.39 25.83
CA ILE A 4 -11.24 -7.97 25.51
C ILE A 4 -12.59 -7.39 25.94
N MET A 5 -12.56 -6.16 26.42
CA MET A 5 -13.78 -5.39 26.63
C MET A 5 -14.03 -4.48 25.44
N ILE A 6 -15.27 -4.45 24.98
CA ILE A 6 -15.72 -3.58 23.90
C ILE A 6 -16.96 -2.83 24.35
N ARG A 7 -17.22 -1.69 23.71
CA ARG A 7 -18.41 -0.89 23.97
C ARG A 7 -19.66 -1.59 23.44
N ASP A 8 -20.80 -1.37 24.07
CA ASP A 8 -22.07 -2.03 23.73
C ASP A 8 -22.47 -1.80 22.27
N GLU A 9 -22.25 -0.61 21.72
CA GLU A 9 -22.56 -0.32 20.32
C GLU A 9 -21.68 -1.10 19.34
N VAL A 10 -20.43 -1.42 19.72
CA VAL A 10 -19.53 -2.26 18.91
C VAL A 10 -19.98 -3.71 18.96
N TYR A 11 -20.37 -4.18 20.15
CA TYR A 11 -20.92 -5.53 20.32
C TYR A 11 -22.16 -5.74 19.45
N LYS A 12 -23.12 -4.80 19.46
CA LYS A 12 -24.34 -4.87 18.62
C LYS A 12 -24.01 -5.01 17.13
N LYS A 13 -23.08 -4.20 16.62
CA LYS A 13 -22.63 -4.29 15.22
C LYS A 13 -22.01 -5.64 14.90
N LEU A 14 -21.19 -6.18 15.80
CA LEU A 14 -20.59 -7.50 15.60
C LEU A 14 -21.65 -8.60 15.61
N VAL A 15 -22.68 -8.51 16.44
CA VAL A 15 -23.80 -9.47 16.46
C VAL A 15 -24.56 -9.47 15.14
N GLU A 16 -24.83 -8.30 14.56
CA GLU A 16 -25.52 -8.17 13.26
C GLU A 16 -24.74 -8.84 12.12
N ILE A 17 -23.40 -8.76 12.16
CA ILE A 17 -22.51 -9.34 11.13
C ILE A 17 -22.26 -10.84 11.38
N LYS A 18 -22.28 -11.27 12.64
CA LYS A 18 -21.83 -12.60 13.06
C LYS A 18 -22.59 -13.75 12.43
N GLY A 19 -23.91 -13.64 12.31
CA GLY A 19 -24.77 -14.76 11.90
C GLY A 19 -24.43 -16.02 12.71
N ASP A 20 -24.12 -17.11 12.00
CA ASP A 20 -23.76 -18.41 12.58
C ASP A 20 -22.27 -18.55 12.95
N LYS A 21 -21.41 -17.60 12.60
CA LYS A 21 -19.96 -17.65 12.84
C LYS A 21 -19.62 -17.35 14.31
N SER A 22 -18.38 -17.63 14.74
CA SER A 22 -17.89 -17.16 16.04
C SER A 22 -17.47 -15.69 15.97
N PHE A 23 -17.46 -14.99 17.11
CA PHE A 23 -16.95 -13.61 17.15
C PHE A 23 -15.47 -13.53 16.73
N SER A 24 -14.68 -14.57 17.02
CA SER A 24 -13.28 -14.63 16.60
C SER A 24 -13.18 -14.69 15.08
N ASP A 25 -13.98 -15.52 14.41
CA ASP A 25 -13.96 -15.65 12.95
C ASP A 25 -14.36 -14.33 12.28
N VAL A 26 -15.39 -13.66 12.81
CA VAL A 26 -15.83 -12.35 12.29
C VAL A 26 -14.73 -11.29 12.46
N ILE A 27 -14.06 -11.27 13.61
CA ILE A 27 -12.96 -10.33 13.85
C ILE A 27 -11.78 -10.65 12.94
N GLU A 28 -11.46 -11.92 12.73
CA GLU A 28 -10.40 -12.37 11.83
C GLU A 28 -10.69 -11.98 10.38
N GLU A 29 -11.91 -12.25 9.88
CA GLU A 29 -12.36 -11.81 8.55
C GLU A 29 -12.29 -10.29 8.38
N LEU A 30 -12.75 -9.52 9.36
CA LEU A 30 -12.67 -8.05 9.31
C LEU A 30 -11.21 -7.56 9.32
N ILE A 31 -10.32 -8.24 10.04
CA ILE A 31 -8.89 -7.93 10.05
C ILE A 31 -8.26 -8.29 8.69
N GLU A 32 -8.58 -9.45 8.13
CA GLU A 32 -8.09 -9.91 6.83
C GLU A 32 -8.63 -9.04 5.68
N GLU A 33 -9.89 -8.66 5.70
CA GLU A 33 -10.47 -7.68 4.78
C GLU A 33 -9.76 -6.32 4.92
N SER A 34 -9.51 -5.86 6.14
CA SER A 34 -8.75 -4.62 6.38
C SER A 34 -7.30 -4.71 5.88
N LEU A 35 -6.64 -5.87 6.03
CA LEU A 35 -5.28 -6.12 5.57
C LEU A 35 -5.22 -6.25 4.05
N SER A 36 -6.18 -6.94 3.44
CA SER A 36 -6.30 -7.06 1.99
C SER A 36 -6.66 -5.71 1.36
N LEU A 37 -7.54 -4.91 1.97
CA LEU A 37 -7.81 -3.53 1.55
C LEU A 37 -6.60 -2.62 1.72
N ARG A 38 -5.80 -2.80 2.79
CA ARG A 38 -4.51 -2.11 2.97
C ARG A 38 -3.49 -2.54 1.94
N LYS A 39 -3.38 -3.84 1.65
CA LYS A 39 -2.51 -4.41 0.62
C LYS A 39 -2.91 -3.90 -0.77
N LYS A 40 -4.20 -3.91 -1.09
CA LYS A 40 -4.77 -3.39 -2.35
C LYS A 40 -4.59 -1.87 -2.48
N ARG A 41 -4.65 -1.12 -1.38
CA ARG A 41 -4.25 0.29 -1.33
C ARG A 41 -2.74 0.44 -1.56
N LEU A 42 -1.91 -0.38 -0.92
CA LEU A 42 -0.46 -0.39 -1.16
C LEU A 42 -0.14 -0.72 -2.62
N GLU A 43 -0.75 -1.74 -3.22
CA GLU A 43 -0.62 -2.13 -4.64
C GLU A 43 -1.08 -0.99 -5.57
N ARG A 44 -2.12 -0.24 -5.17
CA ARG A 44 -2.58 0.94 -5.90
C ARG A 44 -1.61 2.11 -5.81
N TYR A 45 -0.84 2.24 -4.73
CA TYR A 45 0.17 3.30 -4.53
C TYR A 45 1.58 2.89 -5.00
N PHE A 46 1.93 1.61 -4.92
CA PHE A 46 3.19 1.00 -5.34
C PHE A 46 2.95 0.09 -6.53
N GLY A 47 2.98 0.71 -7.71
CA GLY A 47 2.79 0.07 -9.00
C GLY A 47 3.37 -1.34 -9.11
N VAL A 48 2.58 -2.21 -9.74
CA VAL A 48 3.04 -3.45 -10.34
C VAL A 48 3.92 -3.09 -11.54
N LEU A 49 5.13 -2.61 -11.29
CA LEU A 49 6.20 -2.74 -12.26
C LEU A 49 6.76 -4.13 -12.01
N SER A 50 6.81 -4.95 -13.06
CA SER A 50 7.65 -6.15 -13.02
C SER A 50 9.09 -5.73 -12.73
N LYS A 51 9.93 -6.68 -12.32
CA LYS A 51 11.34 -6.37 -12.07
C LYS A 51 11.97 -5.76 -13.32
N GLU A 52 11.60 -6.25 -14.50
CA GLU A 52 12.01 -5.72 -15.79
C GLU A 52 11.53 -4.27 -16.00
N ASP A 53 10.24 -3.98 -15.76
CA ASP A 53 9.70 -2.64 -15.96
C ASP A 53 10.30 -1.61 -14.96
N ALA A 54 10.61 -2.05 -13.74
CA ALA A 54 11.24 -1.22 -12.72
C ALA A 54 12.68 -0.88 -13.10
N GLU A 55 13.44 -1.85 -13.61
CA GLU A 55 14.80 -1.66 -14.10
C GLU A 55 14.84 -0.73 -15.32
N GLU A 56 13.89 -0.87 -16.26
CA GLU A 56 13.78 0.01 -17.42
C GLU A 56 13.44 1.45 -16.99
N LEU A 57 12.53 1.62 -16.04
CA LEU A 57 12.17 2.93 -15.51
C LEU A 57 13.36 3.60 -14.80
N MET A 58 14.11 2.85 -13.99
CA MET A 58 15.33 3.37 -13.35
C MET A 58 16.37 3.81 -14.38
N LYS A 59 16.53 3.05 -15.47
CA LYS A 59 17.44 3.41 -16.55
C LYS A 59 17.03 4.73 -17.22
N LYS A 60 15.76 4.90 -17.56
CA LYS A 60 15.23 6.16 -18.14
C LYS A 60 15.43 7.35 -17.22
N ILE A 61 15.20 7.18 -15.91
CA ILE A 61 15.42 8.23 -14.91
C ILE A 61 16.89 8.65 -14.88
N LYS A 62 17.82 7.69 -14.93
CA LYS A 62 19.26 7.94 -14.95
C LYS A 62 19.68 8.74 -16.20
N GLU A 63 19.22 8.32 -17.38
CA GLU A 63 19.52 9.01 -18.65
C GLU A 63 18.99 10.45 -18.68
N ILE A 64 17.79 10.69 -18.12
CA ILE A 64 17.22 12.03 -18.02
C ILE A 64 18.06 12.93 -17.09
N ARG A 65 18.52 12.38 -15.95
CA ARG A 65 19.39 13.12 -15.02
C ARG A 65 20.72 13.47 -15.65
N GLU A 66 21.39 12.52 -16.29
CA GLU A 66 22.68 12.76 -16.96
C GLU A 66 22.56 13.84 -18.05
N LYS A 67 21.50 13.81 -18.87
CA LYS A 67 21.23 14.86 -19.87
C LYS A 67 20.95 16.22 -19.24
N SER A 68 20.25 16.23 -18.10
CA SER A 68 19.94 17.46 -17.37
C SER A 68 21.22 18.05 -16.78
N ASP A 69 22.08 17.22 -16.20
CA ASP A 69 23.36 17.61 -15.61
C ASP A 69 24.34 18.09 -16.69
N GLU A 70 24.38 17.45 -17.86
CA GLU A 70 25.14 17.94 -19.01
C GLU A 70 24.61 19.28 -19.53
N SER A 71 23.29 19.46 -19.58
CA SER A 71 22.68 20.73 -20.00
C SER A 71 23.01 21.86 -19.03
N ILE A 72 22.94 21.59 -17.73
CA ILE A 72 23.30 22.52 -16.66
C ILE A 72 24.80 22.85 -16.74
N SER A 73 25.66 21.83 -16.88
CA SER A 73 27.11 22.01 -16.97
C SER A 73 27.50 22.81 -18.21
N ARG A 74 26.86 22.56 -19.37
CA ARG A 74 27.09 23.32 -20.60
C ARG A 74 26.64 24.78 -20.48
N LYS A 75 25.55 25.05 -19.76
CA LYS A 75 25.11 26.44 -19.46
C LYS A 75 26.06 27.16 -18.51
N LEU A 76 26.62 26.45 -17.52
CA LEU A 76 27.58 27.01 -16.57
C LEU A 76 28.97 27.23 -17.18
N SER A 77 29.36 26.44 -18.19
CA SER A 77 30.62 26.59 -18.91
C SER A 77 30.62 27.70 -19.97
N ASN A 78 29.45 28.28 -20.30
CA ASN A 78 29.31 29.39 -21.24
C ASN A 78 29.22 30.77 -20.54
N TYR A 79 29.50 30.80 -19.23
CA TYR A 79 29.77 31.99 -18.42
C TYR A 79 31.26 32.02 -18.08
#